data_AF-A0A7X7WU59-F1
#
_entry.id   AF-A0A7X7WU59-F1
#
_cell.length_a   1.000
_cell.length_b   1.000
_cell.length_c   1.000
_cell.angle_alpha   90.00
_cell.angle_beta   90.00
_cell.angle_gamma   90.00
#
_symmetry.space_group_name_H-M   'P 1'
#
loop_
_entity.id
_entity.type
_entity.pdbx_description
1 polymer ?
#
loop_
_entity_poly.entity_id
_entity_poly.type
_entity_poly.pdbx_seq_one_letter_code
_entity_poly.pdbx_strand_id
1 'polypeptide(L)'
;MHPTCTENVLKSAFLRSDGTVSPCVFSAIPVSDAAFHDGHQMQTYAPILFGSIAETPFPVIWTGPGPEAFRKSFAEGAPMLLCRTCPKRSE
;
A
#
# COMPACT_ATOMS: atom_id res chain seq x y z
N MET A 1 0.04 -21.67 2.26
CA MET A 1 -0.65 -20.53 1.62
C MET A 1 0.40 -19.72 0.87
N HIS A 2 0.23 -19.56 -0.44
CA HIS A 2 1.02 -18.57 -1.18
C HIS A 2 0.59 -17.16 -0.75
N PRO A 3 1.50 -16.19 -0.62
CA PRO A 3 1.09 -14.83 -0.29
C PRO A 3 0.29 -14.22 -1.46
N THR A 4 -0.76 -13.47 -1.13
CA THR A 4 -1.63 -12.75 -2.10
C THR A 4 -0.85 -11.70 -2.90
N CYS A 5 0.34 -11.33 -2.44
CA CYS A 5 1.27 -10.44 -3.13
C CYS A 5 2.68 -10.86 -2.75
N THR A 6 3.60 -10.87 -3.71
CA THR A 6 5.01 -11.22 -3.47
C THR A 6 5.72 -10.29 -2.47
N GLU A 7 5.22 -9.06 -2.30
CA GLU A 7 5.70 -8.09 -1.30
C GLU A 7 5.14 -8.33 0.12
N ASN A 8 4.25 -9.32 0.29
CA ASN A 8 3.66 -9.73 1.57
C ASN A 8 2.93 -8.60 2.34
N VAL A 9 2.29 -7.69 1.61
CA VAL A 9 1.71 -6.42 2.09
C VAL A 9 0.72 -6.52 3.27
N LEU A 10 0.21 -7.71 3.58
CA LEU A 10 -0.68 -7.94 4.73
C LEU A 10 0.08 -8.12 6.05
N LYS A 11 1.37 -8.46 5.97
CA LYS A 11 2.23 -8.83 7.10
C LYS A 11 3.55 -8.04 7.14
N SER A 12 3.86 -7.29 6.09
CA SER A 12 5.04 -6.42 6.00
C SER A 12 4.62 -4.95 5.92
N ALA A 13 5.53 -4.07 6.33
CA ALA A 13 5.42 -2.63 6.14
C ALA A 13 6.68 -2.13 5.44
N PHE A 14 6.51 -1.15 4.56
CA PHE A 14 7.59 -0.39 3.95
C PHE A 14 7.76 0.94 4.70
N LEU A 15 9.00 1.22 5.12
CA LEU A 15 9.38 2.47 5.74
C LEU A 15 10.16 3.30 4.73
N ARG A 16 9.63 4.47 4.37
CA ARG A 16 10.32 5.46 3.54
C ARG A 16 11.47 6.11 4.31
N SER A 17 12.42 6.70 3.59
CA SER A 17 13.56 7.41 4.18
C SER A 17 13.16 8.62 5.02
N ASP A 18 11.97 9.18 4.80
CA ASP A 18 11.39 10.28 5.59
C ASP A 18 10.63 9.81 6.84
N GLY A 19 10.58 8.51 7.10
CA GLY A 19 9.85 7.93 8.24
C GLY A 19 8.39 7.58 7.95
N THR A 20 7.88 7.85 6.74
CA THR A 20 6.50 7.49 6.37
C THR A 20 6.34 5.99 6.18
N VAL A 21 5.28 5.44 6.75
CA VAL A 21 4.90 4.02 6.68
C VAL A 21 3.91 3.80 5.53
N SER A 22 4.14 2.76 4.74
CA SER A 22 3.33 2.36 3.59
C SER A 22 3.25 0.83 3.53
N PRO A 23 2.29 0.19 2.82
CA PRO A 23 2.27 -1.27 2.74
C PRO A 23 3.33 -1.85 1.79
N CYS A 24 3.90 -1.05 0.89
CA CYS A 24 4.78 -1.53 -0.17
C CYS A 24 5.62 -0.38 -0.76
N VAL A 25 6.81 -0.68 -1.28
CA VAL A 25 7.63 0.31 -2.01
C VAL A 25 6.93 0.84 -3.26
N PHE A 26 6.18 -0.01 -3.97
CA PHE A 26 5.46 0.37 -5.19
C PHE A 26 4.23 1.26 -4.94
N SER A 27 3.71 1.28 -3.70
CA SER A 27 2.61 2.17 -3.31
C SER A 27 3.08 3.49 -2.71
N ALA A 28 4.39 3.72 -2.58
CA ALA A 28 4.97 4.86 -1.87
C ALA A 28 6.00 5.65 -2.69
N ILE A 29 5.91 5.59 -4.02
CA ILE A 29 6.81 6.32 -4.93
C ILE A 29 6.63 7.84 -4.70
N PRO A 30 7.70 8.57 -4.34
CA PRO A 30 7.61 9.99 -3.98
C PRO A 30 7.59 10.86 -5.24
N VAL A 31 6.50 10.80 -6.00
CA VAL A 31 6.31 11.59 -7.22
C VAL A 31 5.04 12.43 -7.09
N SER A 32 5.07 13.62 -7.69
CA SER A 32 3.91 14.50 -7.85
C SER A 32 3.38 14.39 -9.26
N ASP A 33 2.06 14.60 -9.43
CA ASP A 33 1.38 14.66 -10.73
C ASP A 33 1.65 13.46 -11.66
N ALA A 34 1.74 12.27 -11.08
CA ALA A 34 1.90 11.04 -11.83
C ALA A 34 0.56 10.36 -12.11
N ALA A 35 0.58 9.51 -13.13
CA ALA A 35 -0.52 8.60 -13.46
C ALA A 35 0.04 7.21 -13.74
N PHE A 36 -0.81 6.20 -13.59
CA PHE A 36 -0.49 4.82 -13.93
C PHE A 36 -1.61 4.21 -14.77
N HIS A 37 -1.28 3.20 -15.56
CA HIS A 37 -2.27 2.47 -16.34
C HIS A 37 -2.81 1.30 -15.50
N ASP A 38 -4.12 1.21 -15.30
CA ASP A 38 -4.75 0.13 -14.53
C ASP A 38 -5.12 -1.10 -15.38
N GLY A 39 -4.70 -1.12 -16.65
CA GLY A 39 -5.07 -2.16 -17.61
C GLY A 39 -6.28 -1.80 -18.47
N HIS A 40 -7.05 -0.78 -18.08
CA HIS A 40 -8.18 -0.25 -18.85
C HIS A 40 -7.98 1.21 -19.26
N GLN A 41 -7.50 2.05 -18.33
CA GLN A 41 -7.33 3.48 -18.55
C GLN A 41 -6.20 4.06 -17.68
N MET A 42 -5.85 5.32 -17.95
CA MET A 42 -4.95 6.09 -17.09
C MET A 42 -5.67 6.51 -15.82
N GLN A 43 -5.01 6.30 -14.68
CA GLN A 43 -5.49 6.63 -13.35
C GLN A 43 -4.51 7.59 -12.68
N THR A 44 -5.04 8.57 -11.97
CA THR A 44 -4.20 9.46 -11.15
C THR A 44 -3.51 8.64 -10.07
N TYR A 45 -2.20 8.81 -9.96
CA TYR A 45 -1.41 8.18 -8.92
C TYR A 45 -1.64 8.88 -7.57
N ALA A 46 -1.95 8.10 -6.54
CA ALA A 46 -1.98 8.55 -5.16
C ALA A 46 -1.25 7.52 -4.30
N PRO A 47 -0.20 7.90 -3.53
CA PRO A 47 0.52 6.96 -2.70
C PRO A 47 -0.36 6.45 -1.53
N ILE A 48 -0.16 5.20 -1.13
CA ILE A 48 -0.81 4.61 0.04
C ILE A 48 0.09 4.83 1.25
N LEU A 49 -0.27 5.76 2.11
CA LEU A 49 0.51 6.14 3.29
C LEU A 49 -0.33 5.96 4.55
N PHE A 50 0.29 5.49 5.64
CA PHE A 50 -0.40 5.17 6.90
C PHE A 50 -0.10 6.15 8.03
N GLY A 51 0.93 6.99 7.88
CA GLY A 51 1.45 7.88 8.91
C GLY A 51 2.97 7.87 8.91
N SER A 52 3.61 8.61 9.80
CA SER A 52 5.06 8.66 9.91
C SER A 52 5.52 8.42 11.36
N ILE A 53 6.67 7.74 11.47
CA ILE A 53 7.28 7.42 12.77
C ILE A 53 7.90 8.64 13.47
N ALA A 54 8.04 9.77 12.77
CA ALA A 54 8.46 11.03 13.36
C ALA A 54 7.41 11.60 14.32
N GLU A 55 6.12 11.35 14.03
CA GLU A 55 5.00 11.87 14.81
C GLU A 55 4.32 10.79 15.69
N THR A 56 4.26 9.54 15.22
CA THR A 56 3.49 8.47 15.89
C THR A 56 4.31 7.18 16.00
N PRO A 57 4.35 6.50 17.17
CA PRO A 57 5.06 5.22 17.29
C PRO A 57 4.56 4.18 16.28
N PHE A 58 5.49 3.45 15.64
CA PHE A 58 5.15 2.45 14.63
C PHE A 58 4.04 1.46 15.04
N PRO A 59 4.02 0.90 16.27
CA PRO A 59 2.94 -0.01 16.67
C PRO A 59 1.56 0.63 16.56
N VAL A 60 1.43 1.91 16.93
CA VAL A 60 0.17 2.66 16.86
C VAL A 60 -0.25 2.89 15.41
N ILE A 61 0.69 3.19 14.52
CA ILE A 61 0.41 3.31 13.08
C ILE A 61 -0.06 1.96 12.54
N TRP A 62 0.68 0.88 12.82
CA TRP A 62 0.48 -0.44 12.22
C TRP A 62 -0.81 -1.12 12.64
N THR A 63 -1.26 -0.89 13.87
CA THR A 63 -2.57 -1.32 14.39
C THR A 63 -3.66 -0.26 14.21
N GLY A 64 -3.35 0.84 13.52
CA GLY A 64 -4.27 1.93 13.26
C GLY A 64 -5.24 1.66 12.11
N PRO A 65 -6.19 2.59 11.88
CA PRO A 65 -7.28 2.42 10.93
C PRO A 65 -6.80 2.31 9.47
N GLY A 66 -5.68 2.96 9.10
CA GLY A 66 -5.13 2.91 7.74
C GLY A 66 -4.72 1.49 7.32
N PRO A 67 -3.76 0.86 8.02
CA PRO A 67 -3.39 -0.53 7.76
C PRO A 67 -4.55 -1.52 7.95
N GLU A 68 -5.44 -1.29 8.92
CA GLU A 68 -6.62 -2.13 9.11
C GLU A 68 -7.54 -2.11 7.88
N ALA A 69 -7.92 -0.92 7.40
CA ALA A 69 -8.75 -0.75 6.20
C ALA A 69 -8.05 -1.33 4.96
N PHE A 70 -6.74 -1.14 4.84
CA PHE A 70 -5.96 -1.75 3.76
C PHE A 70 -6.04 -3.27 3.80
N ARG A 71 -5.79 -3.92 4.95
CA ARG A 71 -5.87 -5.39 5.07
C ARG A 71 -7.29 -5.90 4.82
N LYS A 72 -8.30 -5.19 5.32
CA LYS A 72 -9.71 -5.50 5.09
C LYS A 72 -10.07 -5.48 3.59
N SER A 73 -9.56 -4.51 2.83
CA SER A 73 -9.81 -4.44 1.38
C SER A 73 -9.32 -5.68 0.62
N PHE A 74 -8.22 -6.31 1.07
CA PHE A 74 -7.75 -7.58 0.50
C PHE A 74 -8.64 -8.75 0.90
N ALA A 75 -9.08 -8.81 2.16
CA ALA A 75 -9.97 -9.86 2.65
C ALA A 75 -11.34 -9.84 1.93
N GLU A 76 -11.81 -8.65 1.54
CA GLU A 76 -13.06 -8.45 0.80
C GLU A 76 -12.91 -8.66 -0.72
N GLY A 77 -11.71 -9.00 -1.21
CA GLY A 77 -11.46 -9.18 -2.64
C GLY A 77 -11.47 -7.86 -3.44
N ALA A 78 -11.44 -6.71 -2.76
CA ALA A 78 -11.53 -5.39 -3.36
C ALA A 78 -10.33 -4.50 -2.97
N PRO A 79 -9.06 -4.93 -3.18
CA PRO A 79 -7.88 -4.20 -2.72
C PRO A 79 -7.81 -2.79 -3.33
N MET A 80 -6.99 -1.90 -2.79
CA MET A 80 -6.82 -0.56 -3.37
C MET A 80 -6.35 -0.63 -4.84
N LEU A 81 -6.69 0.39 -5.64
CA LEU A 81 -6.51 0.38 -7.10
C LEU A 81 -5.07 0.04 -7.53
N LEU A 82 -4.07 0.64 -6.87
CA LEU A 82 -2.65 0.34 -7.12
C LEU A 82 -2.28 -1.13 -6.90
N CYS A 83 -3.01 -1.85 -6.05
CA CYS A 83 -2.78 -3.26 -5.77
C CYS A 83 -3.62 -4.19 -6.66
N ARG A 84 -4.77 -3.74 -7.17
CA ARG A 84 -5.67 -4.56 -8.01
C ARG A 84 -4.97 -5.06 -9.27
N THR A 85 -4.22 -4.16 -9.90
CA THR A 85 -3.62 -4.35 -11.23
C THR A 85 -2.10 -4.46 -11.15
N CYS A 86 -1.57 -4.58 -9.94
CA CYS A 86 -0.14 -4.72 -9.71
C CYS A 86 0.34 -6.10 -10.18
N PRO A 87 1.39 -6.20 -11.00
CA PRO A 87 1.95 -7.47 -11.46
C PRO A 87 2.56 -8.32 -10.33
N LYS A 88 2.71 -7.75 -9.13
CA LYS A 88 3.20 -8.46 -7.93
C LYS A 88 2.09 -9.20 -7.18
N ARG A 89 0.82 -8.95 -7.50
CA ARG A 89 -0.33 -9.62 -6.90
C ARG A 89 -0.50 -11.01 -7.51
N SER A 90 -0.66 -12.00 -6.64
CA SER A 90 -1.01 -13.37 -7.03
C SER A 90 -2.52 -13.43 -7.22
N GLU A 91 -2.98 -13.93 -8.36
CA GLU A 91 -4.42 -14.18 -8.61
C GLU A 91 -4.98 -15.30 -7.72
#